data_AF-A0A381STY5-F1
#
_entry.id   AF-A0A381STY5-F1
#
_cell.length_a   1.000
_cell.length_b   1.000
_cell.length_c   1.000
_cell.angle_alpha   90.00
_cell.angle_beta   90.00
_cell.angle_gamma   90.00
#
_symmetry.space_group_name_H-M   'P 1'
#
loop_
_entity.id
_entity.type
_entity.pdbx_description
1 polymer ?
#
loop_
_entity_poly.entity_id
_entity_poly.type
_entity_poly.pdbx_seq_one_letter_code
_entity_poly.pdbx_strand_id
1 'polypeptide(L)' 'MSDERDQHYHEFEDWQFDWLLKKSGWKIIRKEKWRNPSIVPGFRPILRSFYKRYYAIEAEKIN' A
#
# COMPACT_ATOMS: atom_id res chain seq x y z
N MET A 1 -1.64 14.70 -26.18
CA MET A 1 -0.36 15.26 -25.68
C MET A 1 -0.69 16.05 -24.42
N SER A 2 -0.05 15.70 -23.30
CA SER A 2 0.03 16.50 -22.06
C SER A 2 -1.28 16.87 -21.38
N ASP A 3 -1.80 15.97 -20.53
CA ASP A 3 -2.02 16.43 -19.16
C ASP A 3 -0.98 15.70 -18.29
N GLU A 4 0.14 16.38 -18.05
CA GLU A 4 1.29 15.86 -17.30
C GLU A 4 0.94 15.51 -15.83
N ARG A 5 -0.25 15.86 -15.38
CA ARG A 5 -0.69 15.70 -13.98
C ARG A 5 -1.65 14.52 -13.78
N ASP A 6 -2.08 13.86 -14.85
CA ASP A 6 -2.99 12.71 -14.77
C ASP A 6 -2.27 11.36 -14.83
N GLN A 7 -1.12 11.29 -14.14
CA GLN A 7 -0.51 10.02 -13.76
C GLN A 7 -1.18 9.53 -12.47
N HIS A 8 -2.46 9.19 -12.55
CA HIS A 8 -3.16 8.46 -11.49
C HIS A 8 -2.53 7.07 -11.38
N TYR A 9 -1.52 6.92 -10.54
CA TYR A 9 -1.02 5.62 -10.14
C TYR A 9 -2.14 4.92 -9.33
N HIS A 10 -2.92 4.07 -10.01
CA HIS A 10 -3.98 3.29 -9.35
C HIS A 10 -3.43 2.29 -8.34
N GLU A 11 -2.17 1.89 -8.51
CA GLU A 11 -1.49 0.93 -7.64
C GLU A 11 -0.03 1.40 -7.49
N PHE A 12 0.38 1.76 -6.28
CA PHE A 12 1.79 1.93 -5.93
C PHE A 12 2.28 0.62 -5.33
N GLU A 13 3.46 0.16 -5.73
CA GLU A 13 4.14 -0.92 -5.00
C GLU A 13 4.54 -0.42 -3.61
N ASP A 14 4.49 -1.29 -2.61
CA ASP A 14 4.69 -0.90 -1.20
C ASP A 14 6.03 -0.16 -0.96
N TRP A 15 7.08 -0.50 -1.72
CA TRP A 15 8.38 0.16 -1.62
C TRP A 15 8.38 1.57 -2.23
N GLN A 16 7.52 1.86 -3.21
CA GLN A 16 7.37 3.20 -3.79
C GLN A 16 6.77 4.16 -2.75
N PHE A 17 5.81 3.67 -1.96
CA PHE A 17 5.25 4.42 -0.84
C PHE A 17 6.30 4.64 0.27
N ASP A 18 7.10 3.63 0.59
CA ASP A 18 8.21 3.77 1.53
C ASP A 18 9.23 4.82 1.08
N TRP A 19 9.55 4.82 -0.22
CA TRP A 19 10.48 5.77 -0.82
C TRP A 19 9.94 7.19 -0.76
N LEU A 20 8.65 7.38 -1.03
CA LEU A 20 7.97 8.68 -0.91
C LEU A 20 8.02 9.22 0.54
N LEU A 21 7.74 8.37 1.53
CA LEU A 21 7.81 8.75 2.95
C LEU A 21 9.21 9.20 3.34
N LYS A 22 10.23 8.42 2.97
CA LYS A 22 11.63 8.79 3.22
C LYS A 22 12.00 10.12 2.56
N LYS A 23 11.58 10.34 1.31
CA LYS A 23 11.83 11.59 0.58
C LYS A 23 11.12 12.80 1.18
N SER A 24 9.96 12.61 1.80
CA SER A 24 9.19 13.67 2.46
C SER A 24 9.60 13.91 3.91
N GLY A 25 10.72 13.32 4.36
CA GLY A 25 11.27 13.55 5.70
C GLY A 25 10.59 12.72 6.79
N TRP A 26 9.97 11.60 6.45
CA TRP A 26 9.40 10.67 7.43
C TRP A 26 10.34 9.48 7.67
N LYS A 27 10.47 9.10 8.94
CA LYS A 27 11.14 7.89 9.39
C LYS A 27 10.10 6.81 9.67
N ILE A 28 10.20 5.70 8.96
CA ILE A 28 9.29 4.56 9.15
C ILE A 28 9.73 3.76 10.38
N ILE A 29 8.84 3.61 11.35
CA ILE A 29 9.05 2.82 12.58
C ILE A 29 8.62 1.37 12.35
N ARG A 30 7.41 1.19 11.84
CA ARG A 30 6.79 -0.13 11.64
C ARG A 30 5.98 -0.15 10.34
N LYS A 31 5.92 -1.34 9.75
CA LYS A 31 5.16 -1.64 8.54
C LYS A 31 4.33 -2.88 8.76
N GLU A 32 3.10 -2.89 8.29
CA GLU A 32 2.23 -4.05 8.39
C GLU A 32 1.47 -4.31 7.10
N LYS A 33 1.46 -5.57 6.68
CA LYS A 33 0.65 -6.06 5.56
C LYS A 33 -0.32 -7.11 6.05
N TRP A 34 -1.60 -6.92 5.75
CA TRP A 34 -2.64 -7.85 6.15
C TRP A 34 -3.60 -8.17 5.01
N ARG A 35 -4.42 -9.20 5.25
CA ARG A 35 -5.50 -9.63 4.38
C ARG A 35 -6.80 -9.28 5.08
N ASN A 36 -7.83 -8.95 4.30
CA ASN A 36 -9.19 -8.89 4.80
C ASN A 36 -9.89 -10.21 4.47
N PRO A 37 -10.00 -11.16 5.42
CA PRO A 37 -10.63 -12.44 5.15
C PRO A 37 -12.12 -12.24 4.88
N SER A 38 -12.61 -12.81 3.78
CA SER A 38 -14.04 -12.87 3.49
C SER A 38 -14.58 -14.22 3.95
N ILE A 39 -15.66 -14.21 4.74
CA ILE A 39 -16.32 -15.43 5.26
C ILE A 39 -17.26 -16.03 4.18
N VAL A 40 -17.38 -15.37 3.02
CA VAL A 40 -18.25 -15.84 1.93
C VAL A 40 -17.66 -17.10 1.29
N PRO A 41 -18.37 -18.24 1.29
CA PRO A 41 -17.91 -19.43 0.61
C PRO A 41 -17.90 -19.20 -0.91
N GLY A 42 -16.80 -19.57 -1.57
CA GLY A 42 -16.69 -19.50 -3.02
C GLY A 42 -15.24 -19.44 -3.51
N PHE A 43 -15.04 -19.77 -4.79
CA PHE A 43 -13.72 -19.79 -5.43
C PHE A 43 -13.04 -18.41 -5.43
N ARG A 44 -13.79 -17.34 -5.74
CA ARG A 44 -13.25 -15.97 -5.79
C ARG A 44 -12.81 -15.45 -4.41
N PRO A 45 -13.57 -15.65 -3.32
CA PRO A 45 -13.08 -15.42 -1.94
C PRO A 45 -11.80 -16.19 -1.60
N ILE A 46 -11.69 -17.47 -1.98
CA ILE A 46 -10.49 -18.29 -1.76
C ILE A 46 -9.29 -17.67 -2.49
N LEU A 47 -9.42 -17.33 -3.77
CA LEU A 47 -8.34 -16.70 -4.53
C LEU A 47 -7.91 -15.35 -3.93
N ARG A 48 -8.85 -14.56 -3.42
CA ARG A 48 -8.55 -13.28 -2.77
C ARG A 48 -7.82 -13.45 -1.43
N SER A 49 -7.87 -14.64 -0.83
CA SER A 49 -7.21 -14.93 0.43
C SER A 49 -5.70 -15.18 0.29
N PHE A 50 -5.12 -15.39 -0.90
CA PHE A 50 -3.69 -15.67 -0.99
C PHE A 50 -2.81 -14.43 -0.81
N TYR A 51 -3.27 -13.26 -1.27
CA TYR A 51 -2.46 -12.05 -1.33
C TYR A 51 -2.86 -11.02 -0.28
N LYS A 52 -1.86 -10.44 0.41
CA LYS A 52 -2.03 -9.29 1.31
C LYS A 52 -2.20 -8.03 0.47
N ARG A 53 -3.37 -7.40 0.58
CA ARG A 53 -3.78 -6.24 -0.24
C ARG A 53 -3.73 -4.92 0.53
N TYR A 54 -3.64 -4.99 1.85
CA TYR A 54 -3.61 -3.82 2.70
C TYR A 54 -2.20 -3.63 3.22
N TYR A 55 -1.77 -2.37 3.21
CA TYR A 55 -0.48 -1.93 3.69
C TYR A 55 -0.67 -0.70 4.57
N ALA A 56 -0.09 -0.71 5.77
CA ALA A 56 -0.05 0.44 6.67
C ALA A 56 1.35 0.64 7.21
N ILE A 57 1.65 1.90 7.54
CA ILE A 57 2.93 2.33 8.04
C ILE A 57 2.68 3.21 9.26
N GLU A 58 3.45 2.96 10.32
CA GLU A 58 3.65 3.87 11.43
C GLU A 58 4.96 4.61 11.21
N ALA A 59 4.91 5.94 11.16
CA ALA A 59 6.05 6.79 10.85
C ALA A 59 6.08 8.06 11.71
N GLU A 60 7.29 8.53 11.97
CA GLU A 60 7.58 9.78 12.68
C GLU A 60 8.15 10.81 11.69
N LYS A 61 7.78 12.08 11.87
CA LYS A 61 8.37 13.17 11.08
C LYS A 61 9.75 13.51 11.64
N ILE A 62 10.75 13.52 10.76
CA ILE A 62 12.09 14.00 11.09
C ILE A 62 12.01 15.52 11.08
N ASN A 63 12.23 16.15 12.23
CA ASN A 63 12.42 17.60 12.37
C ASN A 63 13.84 17.99 11.95
#